data_AF-A0A1E3WEA4-F1
#
_entry.id   AF-A0A1E3WEA4-F1
#
_cell.length_a   1.000
_cell.length_b   1.000
_cell.length_c   1.000
_cell.angle_alpha   90.00
_cell.angle_beta   90.00
_cell.angle_gamma   90.00
#
_symmetry.space_group_name_H-M   'P 1'
#
loop_
_entity.id
_entity.type
_entity.pdbx_description
1 polymer ?
#
loop_
_entity_poly.entity_id
_entity_poly.type
_entity_poly.pdbx_seq_one_letter_code
_entity_poly.pdbx_strand_id
1 'polypeptide(L)' 'MELLAIYESRLNHILPLYGEALVCAYDVTRFPAGVLEDVVRAHPDLCADGGASVHPHYVPPDQLVPELQSKLA' A
#
# COMPACT_ATOMS: atom_id res chain seq x y z
N MET A 1 -4.16 -12.88 4.28
CA MET A 1 -4.28 -11.85 3.20
C MET A 1 -3.17 -10.80 3.32
N GLU A 2 -2.25 -10.90 4.28
CA GLU A 2 -1.15 -9.94 4.45
C GLU A 2 -0.14 -9.93 3.28
N LEU A 3 -0.13 -10.97 2.43
CA LEU A 3 0.69 -10.99 1.22
C LEU A 3 0.33 -9.86 0.24
N LEU A 4 -0.91 -9.35 0.28
CA LEU A 4 -1.33 -8.24 -0.57
C LEU A 4 -0.54 -6.97 -0.27
N ALA A 5 -0.50 -6.53 0.99
CA ALA A 5 0.23 -5.33 1.38
C ALA A 5 1.74 -5.44 1.13
N ILE A 6 2.32 -6.65 1.29
CA ILE A 6 3.71 -6.92 0.91
C ILE A 6 3.92 -6.75 -0.61
N TYR A 7 3.00 -7.30 -1.42
CA TYR A 7 3.05 -7.15 -2.87
C TYR A 7 2.95 -5.67 -3.28
N GLU A 8 1.96 -4.94 -2.77
CA GLU A 8 1.76 -3.51 -3.05
C GLU A 8 2.99 -2.69 -2.64
N SER A 9 3.51 -2.93 -1.44
CA SER A 9 4.70 -2.23 -0.96
C SER A 9 5.90 -2.44 -1.88
N ARG A 10 6.15 -3.68 -2.34
CA ARG A 10 7.26 -3.98 -3.26
C ARG A 10 7.13 -3.31 -4.63
N LEU A 11 5.92 -3.02 -5.09
CA LEU A 11 5.72 -2.29 -6.36
C LEU A 11 6.36 -0.89 -6.31
N ASN A 12 6.49 -0.27 -5.14
CA ASN A 12 7.14 1.05 -5.03
C ASN A 12 8.63 1.04 -5.42
N HIS A 13 9.31 -0.11 -5.48
CA HIS A 13 10.66 -0.19 -6.06
C HIS A 13 10.65 -0.24 -7.59
N ILE A 14 9.54 -0.64 -8.19
CA ILE A 14 9.42 -0.97 -9.60
C ILE A 14 8.72 0.17 -10.35
N LEU A 15 7.61 0.69 -9.84
CA LEU A 15 6.78 1.69 -10.52
C LEU A 15 7.52 2.98 -10.90
N PRO A 16 8.44 3.52 -10.07
CA PRO A 16 9.21 4.71 -10.46
C PRO A 16 10.06 4.50 -11.73
N LEU A 17 10.32 3.26 -12.15
CA LEU A 17 11.09 2.94 -13.35
C LEU A 17 10.30 3.14 -14.66
N TYR A 18 8.97 3.23 -14.59
CA TYR A 18 8.09 3.28 -15.77
C TYR A 18 7.48 4.67 -16.02
N GLY A 19 7.61 5.61 -15.06
CA GLY A 19 7.16 7.01 -15.21
C GLY A 19 5.65 7.20 -15.28
N GLU A 20 4.87 6.13 -15.17
CA GLU A 20 3.41 6.11 -15.27
C GLU A 20 2.79 6.04 -13.87
N ALA A 21 1.62 6.66 -13.71
CA ALA A 21 0.85 6.57 -12.47
C ALA A 21 0.08 5.24 -12.44
N LEU A 22 0.24 4.47 -11.35
CA LEU A 22 -0.59 3.32 -11.05
C LEU A 22 -1.65 3.71 -10.02
N VAL A 23 -2.90 3.32 -10.26
CA VAL A 23 -3.99 3.48 -9.28
C VAL A 23 -4.42 2.10 -8.81
N CYS A 24 -4.18 1.82 -7.52
CA CYS A 24 -4.70 0.62 -6.86
C CYS A 24 -6.10 0.90 -6.30
N ALA A 25 -7.03 -0.02 -6.53
CA ALA A 25 -8.43 0.12 -6.13
C ALA A 25 -8.89 -1.10 -5.31
N TYR A 26 -9.56 -0.84 -4.19
CA TYR A 26 -10.00 -1.87 -3.24
C TYR A 26 -11.46 -1.67 -2.87
N ASP A 27 -12.17 -2.79 -2.69
CA ASP A 27 -13.54 -2.79 -2.20
C ASP A 27 -13.53 -2.83 -0.65
N VAL A 28 -13.80 -1.68 -0.04
CA VAL A 28 -13.79 -1.52 1.42
C VAL A 28 -14.83 -2.38 2.13
N THR A 29 -15.84 -2.90 1.42
CA THR A 29 -16.85 -3.79 1.99
C THR A 29 -16.42 -5.25 2.02
N ARG A 30 -15.36 -5.60 1.26
CA ARG A 30 -14.88 -6.98 1.09
C ARG A 30 -13.56 -7.25 1.78
N PHE A 31 -12.70 -6.24 1.92
CA PHE A 31 -11.42 -6.40 2.60
C PHE A 31 -11.56 -6.17 4.12
N PRO A 32 -10.95 -7.02 4.96
CA PRO A 32 -10.86 -6.75 6.39
C PRO A 32 -10.15 -5.43 6.67
N ALA A 33 -10.60 -4.69 7.68
CA ALA A 33 -10.05 -3.37 8.03
C ALA A 33 -8.52 -3.38 8.22
N GLY A 34 -7.98 -4.36 8.95
CA GLY A 34 -6.52 -4.46 9.15
C GLY A 34 -5.72 -4.69 7.85
N VAL A 35 -6.32 -5.35 6.85
CA VAL A 35 -5.67 -5.49 5.53
C VAL A 35 -5.67 -4.15 4.81
N LEU A 36 -6.77 -3.40 4.87
CA LEU A 36 -6.85 -2.06 4.26
C LEU A 36 -5.90 -1.08 4.94
N GLU A 37 -5.75 -1.14 6.25
CA GLU A 37 -4.77 -0.33 6.99
C GLU A 37 -3.34 -0.60 6.50
N ASP A 38 -2.94 -1.87 6.36
CA ASP A 38 -1.61 -2.23 5.86
C ASP A 38 -1.41 -1.86 4.39
N VAL A 39 -2.46 -1.97 3.56
CA VAL A 39 -2.45 -1.53 2.15
C VAL A 39 -2.29 -0.02 2.04
N VAL A 40 -3.05 0.76 2.82
CA VAL A 40 -2.99 2.22 2.81
C VAL A 40 -1.58 2.71 3.15
N ARG A 41 -0.94 2.13 4.17
CA ARG A 41 0.45 2.46 4.56
C ARG A 41 1.48 2.20 3.46
N ALA A 42 1.18 1.32 2.50
CA ALA A 42 2.07 1.01 1.38
C ALA A 42 2.02 2.04 0.24
N HIS A 43 1.10 3.01 0.26
CA HIS A 43 0.90 3.95 -0.85
C HIS A 43 1.44 5.35 -0.51
N PRO A 44 2.29 5.95 -1.37
CA PRO A 44 2.79 7.31 -1.16
C PRO A 44 1.72 8.39 -1.37
N ASP A 45 0.69 8.08 -2.15
CA ASP A 45 -0.46 8.95 -2.42
C ASP A 45 -1.76 8.23 -2.08
N LEU A 46 -2.74 8.97 -1.56
CA LEU A 46 -4.08 8.46 -1.23
C LEU A 46 -5.13 9.13 -2.10
N CYS A 47 -5.95 8.32 -2.76
CA CYS A 47 -7.15 8.77 -3.46
C CYS A 47 -8.38 8.66 -2.56
N ALA A 48 -8.92 9.78 -2.10
CA ALA A 48 -10.12 9.85 -1.26
C ALA A 48 -10.96 11.07 -1.63
N ASP A 49 -12.27 10.99 -1.43
CA ASP A 49 -13.23 12.10 -1.65
C ASP A 49 -13.14 12.77 -3.04
N GLY A 50 -12.75 12.00 -4.07
CA GLY A 50 -12.59 12.48 -5.44
C GLY A 50 -11.29 13.24 -5.72
N GLY A 51 -10.34 13.27 -4.77
CA GLY A 51 -9.02 13.88 -4.93
C GLY A 51 -7.88 12.90 -4.61
N ALA A 52 -6.66 13.29 -4.98
CA ALA A 52 -5.42 12.60 -4.61
C ALA A 52 -4.55 13.53 -3.76
N SER A 53 -3.93 12.98 -2.72
CA SER A 53 -3.03 13.73 -1.83
C SER A 53 -1.86 12.87 -1.35
N VAL A 54 -0.74 13.50 -1.02
CA VAL A 54 0.41 12.81 -0.43
C VAL A 54 -0.01 12.19 0.89
N HIS A 55 0.30 10.90 1.07
CA HIS A 55 -0.08 10.16 2.26
C HIS A 55 0.92 10.42 3.40
N PRO A 56 0.54 11.11 4.50
CA PRO A 56 1.47 11.44 5.58
C PRO A 56 1.94 10.23 6.41
N HIS A 57 1.28 9.07 6.26
CA HIS A 57 1.62 7.84 6.97
C HIS A 57 2.15 6.74 6.04
N TYR A 58 2.60 7.12 4.84
CA TYR A 58 3.32 6.22 3.95
C TYR A 58 4.56 5.66 4.64
N VAL A 59 4.75 4.34 4.51
CA VAL A 59 5.91 3.62 5.01
C VAL A 59 6.64 2.99 3.82
N PRO A 60 7.93 3.32 3.60
CA PRO A 60 8.67 2.80 2.46
C PRO A 60 8.89 1.29 2.56
N PRO A 61 9.14 0.60 1.44
CA PRO A 61 9.13 -0.87 1.41
C PRO A 61 10.20 -1.50 2.31
N ASP A 62 11.36 -0.87 2.43
CA ASP A 62 12.47 -1.31 3.29
C ASP A 62 12.10 -1.34 4.78
N GLN A 63 11.04 -0.63 5.18
CA GLN A 63 10.51 -0.62 6.55
C GLN A 63 9.24 -1.44 6.68
N LEU A 64 8.29 -1.30 5.74
CA LEU A 64 6.99 -1.94 5.83
C LEU A 64 7.04 -3.45 5.59
N VAL A 65 7.83 -3.92 4.62
CA VAL A 65 7.87 -5.35 4.27
C VAL A 65 8.37 -6.21 5.44
N PRO A 66 9.49 -5.88 6.11
CA PRO A 66 9.93 -6.63 7.30
C PRO A 66 8.89 -6.64 8.42
N GLU A 67 8.21 -5.51 8.66
CA GLU A 67 7.15 -5.40 9.66
C GLU A 67 6.00 -6.37 9.35
N LEU A 68 5.47 -6.35 8.13
CA LEU A 68 4.37 -7.23 7.72
C LEU A 68 4.77 -8.70 7.73
N GLN A 69 6.01 -9.03 7.35
CA GLN A 69 6.51 -10.40 7.41
C GLN A 69 6.59 -10.93 8.84
N SER A 70 6.88 -10.07 9.83
CA SER A 70 6.88 -10.49 11.23
C SER A 70 5.49 -10.84 11.77
N LYS A 71 4.42 -10.26 11.21
CA LYS A 71 3.02 -10.61 11.55
C LYS A 71 2.60 -11.99 11.00
N LEU A 72 3.33 -12.51 10.01
CA LEU A 72 3.06 -13.79 9.35
C LEU A 72 3.77 -14.99 10.02
N ALA A 73 4.68 -14.72 10.96
CA ALA A 73 5.46 -15.74 11.68
C ALA A 73 4.73 -16.19 12.95
#